data_AF-A0A352SA55-F1
#
_entry.id   AF-A0A352SA55-F1
#
_cell.length_a   1.000
_cell.length_b   1.000
_cell.length_c   1.000
_cell.angle_alpha   90.00
_cell.angle_beta   90.00
_cell.angle_gamma   90.00
#
_symmetry.space_group_name_H-M   'P 1'
#
loop_
_entity.id
_entity.type
_entity.pdbx_description
1 polymer ?
#
loop_
_entity_poly.entity_id
_entity_poly.type
_entity_poly.pdbx_seq_one_letter_code
_entity_poly.pdbx_strand_id
1 'polypeptide(L)'
;MISNVTSLVSLSLGTEAATRLSQLVATPTLPTGKLGHPTRAEIAHALNLVLFAGILDRVPTGKAYTEDVAAAGGKVHFDHGALRTVRWQENGALPAGEAAFTRILRPLGYRLNGTYPLDRIGMTGRSYAHADAPEEIAQFFLSEFHPERYSEEFQQAVSHVVGNSVDPLTPRAQSLLWELERDGALPLADAGELIDLLAGCFERQHATPHLNDYERLLAESSEMAWIATEGNAFNHATDR
;
A
#
# COMPACT_ATOMS: atom_id res chain seq x y z
N MET A 1 -2.96 29.44 1.87
CA MET A 1 -3.68 28.56 0.92
C MET A 1 -3.38 27.13 1.33
N ILE A 2 -4.39 26.26 1.33
CA ILE A 2 -4.22 24.82 1.61
C ILE A 2 -3.50 24.20 0.41
N SER A 3 -2.50 23.34 0.64
CA SER A 3 -1.76 22.67 -0.44
C SER A 3 -2.63 21.62 -1.12
N ASN A 4 -2.27 21.23 -2.35
CA ASN A 4 -2.92 20.12 -3.06
C ASN A 4 -2.93 18.85 -2.20
N VAL A 5 -1.80 18.49 -1.58
CA VAL A 5 -1.69 17.31 -0.70
C VAL A 5 -2.67 17.37 0.47
N THR A 6 -2.72 18.49 1.20
CA THR A 6 -3.65 18.62 2.32
C THR A 6 -5.11 18.56 1.86
N SER A 7 -5.44 19.13 0.70
CA SER A 7 -6.77 19.01 0.12
C SER A 7 -7.13 17.57 -0.24
N LEU A 8 -6.20 16.81 -0.85
CA LEU A 8 -6.40 15.41 -1.19
C LEU A 8 -6.64 14.54 0.05
N VAL A 9 -5.78 14.67 1.06
CA VAL A 9 -5.95 13.93 2.32
C VAL A 9 -7.26 14.31 3.01
N SER A 10 -7.67 15.58 2.93
CA SER A 10 -8.94 16.04 3.49
C SER A 10 -10.17 15.50 2.75
N LEU A 11 -10.07 15.21 1.45
CA LEU A 11 -11.17 14.59 0.69
C LEU A 11 -11.39 13.14 1.14
N SER A 12 -10.32 12.42 1.45
CA SER A 12 -10.35 11.01 1.86
C SER A 12 -10.68 10.82 3.35
N LEU A 13 -10.01 11.57 4.23
CA LEU A 13 -10.06 11.36 5.70
C LEU A 13 -10.79 12.46 6.47
N GLY A 14 -11.21 13.53 5.80
CA GLY A 14 -11.76 14.72 6.44
C GLY A 14 -10.70 15.70 6.97
N THR A 15 -11.14 16.94 7.22
CA THR A 15 -10.27 18.08 7.53
C THR A 15 -9.45 17.90 8.81
N GLU A 16 -10.05 17.30 9.85
CA GLU A 16 -9.37 17.12 11.14
C GLU A 16 -8.21 16.12 11.02
N ALA A 17 -8.45 14.97 10.39
CA ALA A 17 -7.43 13.96 10.15
C ALA A 17 -6.31 14.50 9.25
N ALA A 18 -6.65 15.21 8.17
CA ALA A 18 -5.66 15.85 7.29
C ALA A 18 -4.78 16.86 8.04
N THR A 19 -5.38 17.66 8.92
CA THR A 19 -4.65 18.62 9.75
C THR A 19 -3.69 17.89 10.70
N ARG A 20 -4.18 16.87 11.40
CA ARG A 20 -3.35 16.06 12.31
C ARG A 20 -2.18 15.41 11.58
N LEU A 21 -2.41 14.80 10.42
CA LEU A 21 -1.35 14.17 9.63
C LEU A 21 -0.33 15.18 9.13
N SER A 22 -0.75 16.38 8.69
CA SER A 22 0.19 17.44 8.29
C SER A 22 1.07 17.96 9.45
N GLN A 23 0.55 17.87 10.68
CA GLN A 23 1.29 18.23 11.89
C GLN A 23 2.21 17.10 12.36
N LEU A 24 1.83 15.84 12.11
CA LEU A 24 2.61 14.67 12.52
C LEU A 24 3.74 14.34 11.54
N VAL A 25 3.45 14.28 10.25
CA VAL A 25 4.39 13.80 9.23
C VAL A 25 5.21 14.97 8.68
N ALA A 26 6.50 14.74 8.44
CA ALA A 26 7.38 15.69 7.78
C ALA A 26 6.87 15.99 6.37
N THR A 27 6.84 17.27 5.99
CA THR A 27 6.40 17.67 4.64
C THR A 27 7.56 17.52 3.67
N PRO A 28 7.47 16.63 2.66
CA PRO A 28 8.54 16.44 1.68
C PRO A 28 8.64 17.62 0.72
N THR A 29 9.80 17.75 0.09
CA THR A 29 9.98 18.67 -1.04
C THR A 29 9.60 17.99 -2.34
N LEU A 30 8.46 18.35 -2.92
CA LEU A 30 7.90 17.71 -4.11
C LEU A 30 7.81 18.68 -5.30
N PRO A 31 7.85 18.18 -6.55
CA PRO A 31 7.39 18.94 -7.71
C PRO A 31 5.90 19.32 -7.54
N THR A 32 5.64 20.61 -7.39
CA THR A 32 4.30 21.13 -7.12
C THR A 32 3.53 21.42 -8.40
N GLY A 33 2.28 20.97 -8.42
CA GLY A 33 1.35 21.26 -9.51
C GLY A 33 0.72 22.64 -9.36
N LYS A 34 -0.07 23.02 -10.37
CA LYS A 34 -0.99 24.15 -10.20
C LYS A 34 -2.00 23.81 -9.09
N LEU A 35 -2.39 24.79 -8.28
CA LEU A 35 -3.43 24.58 -7.28
C LEU A 35 -4.71 24.03 -7.94
N GLY A 36 -5.25 22.95 -7.38
CA GLY A 36 -6.40 22.22 -7.92
C GLY A 36 -6.06 21.21 -9.01
N HIS A 37 -4.78 21.05 -9.37
CA HIS A 37 -4.27 20.05 -10.33
C HIS A 37 -3.01 19.37 -9.74
N PRO A 38 -3.18 18.48 -8.75
CA PRO A 38 -2.06 17.78 -8.15
C PRO A 38 -1.25 16.96 -9.15
N THR A 39 0.08 17.00 -9.02
CA THR A 39 0.98 16.13 -9.78
C THR A 39 0.91 14.69 -9.29
N ARG A 40 1.41 13.74 -10.09
CA ARG A 40 1.55 12.34 -9.65
C ARG A 40 2.36 12.19 -8.36
N ALA A 41 3.38 13.04 -8.13
CA ALA A 41 4.15 13.06 -6.90
C ALA A 41 3.30 13.49 -5.69
N GLU A 42 2.48 14.53 -5.85
CA GLU A 42 1.54 14.98 -4.80
C GLU A 42 0.47 13.92 -4.51
N ILE A 43 -0.06 13.26 -5.55
CA ILE A 43 -1.06 12.17 -5.43
C ILE A 43 -0.45 10.96 -4.73
N ALA A 44 0.74 10.52 -5.14
CA ALA A 44 1.45 9.39 -4.54
C ALA A 44 1.75 9.64 -3.06
N HIS A 45 2.20 10.85 -2.71
CA HIS A 45 2.43 11.22 -1.32
C HIS A 45 1.13 11.28 -0.51
N ALA A 46 0.05 11.85 -1.07
CA ALA A 46 -1.24 11.88 -0.39
C ALA A 46 -1.81 10.47 -0.16
N LEU A 47 -1.70 9.55 -1.13
CA LEU A 47 -2.04 8.14 -0.96
C LEU A 47 -1.24 7.50 0.18
N ASN A 48 0.07 7.74 0.24
CA ASN A 48 0.91 7.23 1.32
C ASN A 48 0.45 7.73 2.70
N LEU A 49 0.03 8.99 2.83
CA LEU A 49 -0.53 9.53 4.08
C LEU A 49 -1.86 8.87 4.45
N VAL A 50 -2.72 8.60 3.46
CA VAL A 50 -4.00 7.88 3.68
C VAL A 50 -3.74 6.46 4.17
N LEU A 51 -2.81 5.74 3.53
CA LEU A 51 -2.44 4.38 3.95
C LEU A 51 -1.75 4.36 5.33
N PHE A 52 -0.92 5.36 5.62
CA PHE A 52 -0.29 5.53 6.93
C PHE A 52 -1.32 5.76 8.03
N ALA A 53 -2.32 6.60 7.79
CA ALA A 53 -3.42 6.81 8.72
C ALA A 53 -4.16 5.50 9.03
N GLY A 54 -4.47 4.71 7.99
CA GLY A 54 -5.08 3.39 8.16
C GLY A 54 -4.23 2.44 9.01
N ILE A 55 -2.90 2.51 8.91
CA ILE A 55 -1.99 1.75 9.79
C ILE A 55 -2.14 2.20 11.25
N LEU A 56 -2.16 3.51 11.53
CA LEU A 56 -2.29 4.01 12.90
C LEU A 56 -3.63 3.64 13.54
N ASP A 57 -4.68 3.45 12.75
CA ASP A 57 -5.99 3.02 13.25
C ASP A 57 -5.98 1.56 13.73
N ARG A 58 -5.15 0.69 13.13
CA ARG A 58 -5.07 -0.75 13.46
C ARG A 58 -3.83 -1.17 14.23
N VAL A 59 -2.85 -0.29 14.41
CA VAL A 59 -1.60 -0.55 15.14
C VAL A 59 -1.48 0.41 16.34
N PRO A 60 -2.09 0.09 17.50
CA PRO A 60 -2.15 0.99 18.66
C PRO A 60 -0.78 1.43 19.18
N THR A 61 0.22 0.55 19.10
CA THR A 61 1.60 0.86 19.50
C THR A 61 2.25 1.90 18.58
N GLY A 62 2.02 1.80 17.27
CA GLY A 62 2.47 2.79 16.30
C GLY A 62 1.79 4.13 16.53
N LYS A 63 0.49 4.13 16.81
CA LYS A 63 -0.26 5.33 17.18
C LYS A 63 0.30 6.02 18.41
N ALA A 64 0.48 5.29 19.51
CA ALA A 64 1.05 5.82 20.75
C ALA A 64 2.44 6.45 20.52
N TYR A 65 3.31 5.76 19.77
CA TYR A 65 4.61 6.30 19.37
C TYR A 65 4.48 7.64 18.61
N THR A 66 3.61 7.71 17.61
CA THR A 66 3.43 8.94 16.82
C THR A 66 2.85 10.09 17.64
N GLU A 67 2.01 9.79 18.63
CA GLU A 67 1.48 10.78 19.57
C GLU A 67 2.59 11.35 20.47
N ASP A 68 3.51 10.51 20.95
CA ASP A 68 4.68 10.94 21.72
C ASP A 68 5.63 11.80 20.87
N VAL A 69 5.88 11.42 19.61
CA VAL A 69 6.68 12.21 18.65
C VAL A 69 6.07 13.60 18.47
N ALA A 70 4.75 13.68 18.24
CA ALA A 70 4.05 14.95 18.09
C ALA A 70 4.08 15.79 19.37
N ALA A 71 3.89 15.18 20.55
CA ALA A 71 3.95 15.86 21.84
C ALA A 71 5.35 16.43 22.15
N ALA A 72 6.41 15.76 21.68
CA ALA A 72 7.78 16.24 21.78
C ALA A 72 8.14 17.32 20.73
N GLY A 73 7.21 17.70 19.84
CA GLY A 73 7.45 18.64 18.75
C GLY A 73 8.25 18.07 17.57
N GLY A 74 8.38 16.74 17.50
CA GLY A 74 9.03 16.03 16.42
C GLY A 74 8.14 15.82 15.19
N LYS A 75 8.71 15.17 14.18
CA LYS A 75 8.02 14.79 12.93
C LYS A 75 8.35 13.35 12.59
N VAL A 76 7.35 12.63 12.06
CA VAL A 76 7.51 11.31 11.44
C VAL A 76 8.01 11.49 10.01
N HIS A 77 9.09 10.81 9.65
CA HIS A 77 9.62 10.71 8.31
C HIS A 77 9.20 9.37 7.71
N PHE A 78 8.03 9.35 7.04
CA PHE A 78 7.48 8.10 6.51
C PHE A 78 8.38 7.52 5.41
N ASP A 79 9.13 6.48 5.74
CA ASP A 79 10.21 5.92 4.92
C ASP A 79 9.68 4.94 3.87
N HIS A 80 8.88 3.97 4.32
CA HIS A 80 8.22 3.03 3.44
C HIS A 80 7.02 2.34 4.11
N GLY A 81 6.08 1.92 3.27
CA GLY A 81 5.06 0.92 3.60
C GLY A 81 5.43 -0.43 3.02
N ALA A 82 5.34 -1.48 3.83
CA ALA A 82 5.58 -2.84 3.37
C ALA A 82 4.27 -3.62 3.24
N LEU A 83 4.11 -4.39 2.17
CA LEU A 83 2.95 -5.24 1.95
C LEU A 83 3.35 -6.59 1.34
N ARG A 84 2.41 -7.53 1.37
CA ARG A 84 2.61 -8.91 0.90
C ARG A 84 1.58 -9.28 -0.17
N THR A 85 1.99 -10.16 -1.06
CA THR A 85 1.20 -10.74 -2.14
C THR A 85 1.52 -12.23 -2.25
N VAL A 86 0.65 -13.00 -2.91
CA VAL A 86 0.86 -14.43 -3.15
C VAL A 86 1.08 -14.65 -4.63
N ARG A 87 2.24 -15.20 -5.02
CA ARG A 87 2.53 -15.56 -6.40
C ARG A 87 1.95 -16.95 -6.69
N TRP A 88 0.64 -17.00 -6.86
CA TRP A 88 -0.10 -18.24 -7.07
C TRP A 88 -1.04 -18.14 -8.27
N GLN A 89 -1.23 -19.24 -9.00
CA GLN A 89 -2.11 -19.24 -10.18
C GLN A 89 -3.59 -19.24 -9.79
N GLU A 90 -3.93 -19.94 -8.70
CA GLU A 90 -5.30 -20.03 -8.19
C GLU A 90 -5.60 -18.85 -7.25
N ASN A 91 -5.54 -17.63 -7.78
CA ASN A 91 -5.63 -16.38 -7.02
C ASN A 91 -6.90 -15.57 -7.31
N GLY A 92 -7.98 -16.26 -7.70
CA GLY A 92 -9.25 -15.63 -8.09
C GLY A 92 -9.10 -14.67 -9.27
N ALA A 93 -9.69 -13.48 -9.14
CA ALA A 93 -9.58 -12.40 -10.12
C ALA A 93 -8.34 -11.51 -9.90
N LEU A 94 -7.64 -11.65 -8.76
CA LEU A 94 -6.50 -10.80 -8.43
C LEU A 94 -5.25 -11.27 -9.19
N PRO A 95 -4.51 -10.38 -9.88
CA PRO A 95 -3.26 -10.76 -10.53
C PRO A 95 -2.27 -11.39 -9.54
N ALA A 96 -1.56 -12.43 -9.96
CA ALA A 96 -0.64 -13.16 -9.11
C ALA A 96 0.55 -12.28 -8.67
N GLY A 97 0.92 -12.37 -7.40
CA GLY A 97 2.12 -11.75 -6.84
C GLY A 97 2.15 -10.23 -6.99
N GLU A 98 3.31 -9.70 -7.34
CA GLU A 98 3.53 -8.25 -7.39
C GLU A 98 2.77 -7.57 -8.54
N ALA A 99 2.28 -8.34 -9.52
CA ALA A 99 1.50 -7.81 -10.63
C ALA A 99 0.22 -7.09 -10.15
N ALA A 100 -0.33 -7.47 -8.99
CA ALA A 100 -1.48 -6.82 -8.39
C ALA A 100 -1.22 -5.34 -8.07
N PHE A 101 0.01 -5.00 -7.69
CA PHE A 101 0.40 -3.65 -7.24
C PHE A 101 1.29 -2.91 -8.21
N THR A 102 2.15 -3.58 -8.98
CA THR A 102 3.01 -2.89 -9.97
C THR A 102 2.18 -2.20 -11.06
N ARG A 103 0.98 -2.72 -11.39
CA ARG A 103 0.01 -2.03 -12.27
C ARG A 103 -0.60 -0.75 -11.67
N ILE A 104 -0.43 -0.53 -10.36
CA ILE A 104 -0.83 0.69 -9.64
C ILE A 104 0.39 1.61 -9.46
N LEU A 105 1.48 1.05 -8.95
CA LEU A 105 2.69 1.80 -8.58
C LEU A 105 3.38 2.43 -9.81
N ARG A 106 3.44 1.71 -10.94
CA ARG A 106 4.10 2.22 -12.15
C ARG A 106 3.44 3.51 -12.70
N PRO A 107 2.12 3.56 -12.97
CA PRO A 107 1.48 4.78 -13.45
C PRO A 107 1.52 5.93 -12.43
N LEU A 108 1.55 5.62 -11.13
CA LEU A 108 1.80 6.63 -10.09
C LEU A 108 3.21 7.26 -10.16
N GLY A 109 4.17 6.61 -10.82
CA GLY A 109 5.54 7.12 -10.98
C GLY A 109 6.61 6.34 -10.22
N TYR A 110 6.27 5.21 -9.59
CA TYR A 110 7.25 4.37 -8.90
C TYR A 110 8.04 3.48 -9.86
N ARG A 111 9.30 3.23 -9.51
CA ARG A 111 10.22 2.35 -10.24
C ARG A 111 10.85 1.35 -9.29
N LEU A 112 11.14 0.15 -9.81
CA LEU A 112 11.91 -0.85 -9.08
C LEU A 112 13.26 -0.25 -8.64
N ASN A 113 13.55 -0.34 -7.36
CA ASN A 113 14.73 0.24 -6.71
C ASN A 113 15.63 -0.84 -6.07
N GLY A 114 15.13 -2.07 -5.92
CA GLY A 114 15.89 -3.16 -5.34
C GLY A 114 15.12 -4.48 -5.39
N THR A 115 15.85 -5.59 -5.39
CA THR A 115 15.29 -6.95 -5.29
C THR A 115 16.04 -7.73 -4.23
N TYR A 116 15.29 -8.33 -3.33
CA TYR A 116 15.77 -8.95 -2.10
C TYR A 116 15.20 -10.37 -2.02
N PRO A 117 16.00 -11.41 -2.32
CA PRO A 117 15.60 -12.78 -2.03
C PRO A 117 15.39 -12.95 -0.52
N LEU A 118 14.25 -13.48 -0.12
CA LEU A 118 13.89 -13.74 1.28
C LEU A 118 13.70 -15.26 1.46
N ASP A 119 14.70 -16.02 1.02
CA ASP A 119 14.62 -17.47 0.87
C ASP A 119 14.27 -18.22 2.15
N ARG A 120 14.62 -17.66 3.31
CA ARG A 120 14.34 -18.28 4.61
C ARG A 120 12.86 -18.32 4.95
N ILE A 121 12.07 -17.41 4.38
CA ILE A 121 10.63 -17.27 4.63
C ILE A 121 9.80 -17.49 3.36
N GLY A 122 10.40 -18.09 2.32
CA GLY A 122 9.68 -18.42 1.09
C GLY A 122 9.19 -17.20 0.30
N MET A 123 9.88 -16.06 0.37
CA MET A 123 9.44 -14.83 -0.31
C MET A 123 10.52 -14.20 -1.20
N THR A 124 10.09 -13.26 -2.05
CA THR A 124 10.96 -12.27 -2.71
C THR A 124 10.42 -10.88 -2.45
N GLY A 125 11.24 -10.01 -1.85
CA GLY A 125 10.92 -8.61 -1.64
C GLY A 125 11.44 -7.75 -2.78
N ARG A 126 10.71 -6.70 -3.16
CA ARG A 126 11.16 -5.67 -4.09
C ARG A 126 10.81 -4.30 -3.54
N SER A 127 11.76 -3.37 -3.59
CA SER A 127 11.53 -1.97 -3.23
C SER A 127 11.16 -1.16 -4.47
N TYR A 128 10.24 -0.22 -4.31
CA TYR A 128 9.79 0.68 -5.34
C TYR A 128 9.90 2.12 -4.84
N ALA A 129 10.70 2.95 -5.51
CA ALA A 129 10.92 4.35 -5.18
C ALA A 129 10.26 5.27 -6.22
N HIS A 130 9.73 6.40 -5.78
CA HIS A 130 9.06 7.33 -6.67
C HIS A 130 10.07 8.10 -7.53
N ALA A 131 9.90 8.10 -8.86
CA ALA A 131 10.89 8.65 -9.78
C ALA A 131 11.12 10.16 -9.60
N ASP A 132 10.09 10.90 -9.20
CA ASP A 132 10.16 12.37 -9.11
C ASP A 132 10.76 12.86 -7.78
N ALA A 133 10.80 12.03 -6.74
CA ALA A 133 11.32 12.40 -5.42
C ALA A 133 11.69 11.13 -4.60
N PRO A 134 12.70 10.36 -5.04
CA PRO A 134 12.96 9.00 -4.55
C PRO A 134 13.41 8.92 -3.09
N GLU A 135 13.97 10.01 -2.56
CA GLU A 135 14.42 10.11 -1.16
C GLU A 135 13.36 10.75 -0.24
N GLU A 136 12.32 11.34 -0.82
CA GLU A 136 11.32 12.17 -0.12
C GLU A 136 9.96 11.47 -0.01
N ILE A 137 9.54 10.76 -1.06
CA ILE A 137 8.29 10.00 -1.07
C ILE A 137 8.57 8.60 -0.54
N ALA A 138 7.77 8.17 0.44
CA ALA A 138 7.85 6.83 1.02
C ALA A 138 7.89 5.75 -0.07
N GLN A 139 8.80 4.79 0.09
CA GLN A 139 8.91 3.65 -0.82
C GLN A 139 7.79 2.63 -0.56
N PHE A 140 7.57 1.74 -1.52
CA PHE A 140 6.82 0.51 -1.30
C PHE A 140 7.77 -0.67 -1.23
N PHE A 141 7.71 -1.45 -0.15
CA PHE A 141 8.36 -2.75 -0.05
C PHE A 141 7.34 -3.85 -0.31
N LEU A 142 7.34 -4.38 -1.53
CA LEU A 142 6.36 -5.35 -2.01
C LEU A 142 6.97 -6.74 -1.98
N SER A 143 6.39 -7.64 -1.18
CA SER A 143 6.87 -9.01 -1.05
C SER A 143 5.93 -10.01 -1.74
N GLU A 144 6.48 -10.92 -2.51
CA GLU A 144 5.79 -12.07 -3.11
C GLU A 144 6.08 -13.33 -2.30
N PHE A 145 5.04 -14.02 -1.82
CA PHE A 145 5.12 -15.34 -1.23
C PHE A 145 5.06 -16.43 -2.31
N HIS A 146 5.86 -17.49 -2.15
CA HIS A 146 6.05 -18.59 -3.12
C HIS A 146 5.59 -19.94 -2.54
N PRO A 147 4.29 -20.32 -2.71
CA PRO A 147 3.71 -21.53 -2.14
C PRO A 147 4.33 -22.85 -2.65
N GLU A 148 4.94 -22.85 -3.84
CA GLU A 148 5.54 -24.03 -4.49
C GLU A 148 6.65 -24.72 -3.69
N ARG A 149 7.10 -24.08 -2.60
CA ARG A 149 8.16 -24.58 -1.71
C ARG A 149 7.64 -25.43 -0.55
N TYR A 150 6.32 -25.53 -0.39
CA TYR A 150 5.64 -26.13 0.77
C TYR A 150 4.90 -27.41 0.38
N SER A 151 4.32 -28.10 1.36
CA SER A 151 3.57 -29.35 1.14
C SER A 151 2.40 -29.20 0.16
N GLU A 152 1.90 -30.31 -0.39
CA GLU A 152 0.72 -30.29 -1.24
C GLU A 152 -0.53 -29.85 -0.46
N GLU A 153 -0.66 -30.26 0.80
CA GLU A 153 -1.74 -29.86 1.68
C GLU A 153 -1.70 -28.36 1.99
N PHE A 154 -0.51 -27.78 2.14
CA PHE A 154 -0.32 -26.34 2.28
C PHE A 154 -0.73 -25.61 1.01
N GLN A 155 -0.28 -26.08 -0.16
CA GLN A 155 -0.64 -25.48 -1.45
C GLN A 155 -2.16 -25.50 -1.69
N GLN A 156 -2.85 -26.59 -1.31
CA GLN A 156 -4.32 -26.66 -1.35
C GLN A 156 -4.97 -25.64 -0.40
N ALA A 157 -4.44 -25.48 0.81
CA ALA A 157 -4.92 -24.46 1.75
C ALA A 157 -4.72 -23.05 1.18
N VAL A 158 -3.58 -22.76 0.53
CA VAL A 158 -3.37 -21.48 -0.18
C VAL A 158 -4.46 -21.28 -1.22
N SER A 159 -4.70 -22.25 -2.09
CA SER A 159 -5.73 -22.18 -3.13
C SER A 159 -7.14 -21.93 -2.57
N HIS A 160 -7.52 -22.59 -1.48
CA HIS A 160 -8.82 -22.34 -0.83
C HIS A 160 -8.93 -20.92 -0.27
N VAL A 161 -7.85 -20.40 0.29
CA VAL A 161 -7.81 -19.05 0.87
C VAL A 161 -7.87 -17.98 -0.21
N VAL A 162 -7.00 -18.02 -1.22
CA VAL A 162 -6.86 -16.92 -2.20
C VAL A 162 -7.65 -17.13 -3.49
N GLY A 163 -8.18 -18.33 -3.74
CA GLY A 163 -8.87 -18.69 -4.98
C GLY A 163 -10.17 -17.92 -5.26
N ASN A 164 -10.71 -17.23 -4.26
CA ASN A 164 -11.88 -16.35 -4.41
C ASN A 164 -11.55 -14.85 -4.34
N SER A 165 -10.27 -14.48 -4.40
CA SER A 165 -9.87 -13.07 -4.34
C SER A 165 -10.54 -12.26 -5.43
N VAL A 166 -11.03 -11.08 -5.08
CA VAL A 166 -11.56 -10.11 -6.05
C VAL A 166 -10.43 -9.25 -6.62
N ASP A 167 -10.67 -8.65 -7.78
CA ASP A 167 -9.82 -7.57 -8.28
C ASP A 167 -10.34 -6.22 -7.77
N PRO A 168 -9.67 -5.54 -6.81
CA PRO A 168 -10.12 -4.27 -6.29
C PRO A 168 -9.89 -3.09 -7.25
N LEU A 169 -9.04 -3.27 -8.29
CA LEU A 169 -8.65 -2.19 -9.18
C LEU A 169 -9.72 -1.95 -10.24
N THR A 170 -10.73 -1.15 -9.87
CA THR A 170 -11.89 -0.88 -10.70
C THR A 170 -11.53 -0.26 -12.06
N PRO A 171 -12.40 -0.41 -13.09
CA PRO A 171 -12.17 0.25 -14.39
C PRO A 171 -12.00 1.78 -14.30
N ARG A 172 -12.66 2.41 -13.32
CA ARG A 172 -12.53 3.84 -13.06
C ARG A 172 -11.14 4.19 -12.50
N ALA A 173 -10.65 3.43 -11.54
CA ALA A 173 -9.29 3.58 -11.01
C ALA A 173 -8.24 3.40 -12.12
N GLN A 174 -8.40 2.38 -12.96
CA GLN A 174 -7.52 2.17 -14.11
C GLN A 174 -7.53 3.37 -15.07
N SER A 175 -8.70 3.90 -15.41
CA SER A 175 -8.83 5.06 -16.31
C SER A 175 -8.10 6.29 -15.75
N LEU A 176 -8.27 6.59 -14.46
CA LEU A 176 -7.61 7.69 -13.78
C LEU A 176 -6.09 7.50 -13.68
N LEU A 177 -5.62 6.26 -13.45
CA LEU A 177 -4.18 5.93 -13.49
C LEU A 177 -3.57 6.17 -14.87
N TRP A 178 -4.26 5.79 -15.95
CA TRP A 178 -3.80 6.03 -17.32
C TRP A 178 -3.74 7.51 -17.67
N GLU A 179 -4.75 8.28 -17.27
CA GLU A 179 -4.74 9.74 -17.43
C GLU A 179 -3.58 10.38 -16.65
N LEU A 180 -3.37 9.95 -15.41
CA LEU A 180 -2.27 10.43 -14.57
C LEU A 180 -0.90 10.09 -15.17
N GLU A 181 -0.71 8.89 -15.70
CA GLU A 181 0.55 8.48 -16.33
C GLU A 181 0.84 9.33 -17.57
N ARG A 182 -0.19 9.60 -18.39
CA ARG A 182 -0.07 10.40 -19.61
C ARG A 182 0.22 11.87 -19.33
N ASP A 183 -0.53 12.47 -18.42
CA ASP A 183 -0.56 13.93 -18.24
C ASP A 183 0.30 14.41 -17.05
N GLY A 184 0.72 13.49 -16.18
CA GLY A 184 1.55 13.77 -15.00
C GLY A 184 0.81 14.46 -13.85
N ALA A 185 -0.47 14.79 -14.02
CA ALA A 185 -1.34 15.42 -13.04
C ALA A 185 -2.81 15.06 -13.32
N LEU A 186 -3.67 15.25 -12.32
CA LEU A 186 -5.13 15.11 -12.46
C LEU A 186 -5.84 16.35 -11.86
N PRO A 187 -7.08 16.65 -12.26
CA PRO A 187 -7.93 17.56 -11.51
C PRO A 187 -8.11 17.08 -10.06
N LEU A 188 -8.19 18.01 -9.10
CA LEU A 188 -8.22 17.68 -7.66
C LEU A 188 -9.32 16.67 -7.28
N ALA A 189 -10.50 16.79 -7.88
CA ALA A 189 -11.62 15.88 -7.61
C ALA A 189 -11.32 14.45 -8.09
N ASP A 190 -10.81 14.32 -9.31
CA ASP A 190 -10.42 13.02 -9.88
C ASP A 190 -9.25 12.40 -9.12
N ALA A 191 -8.29 13.22 -8.68
CA ALA A 191 -7.17 12.78 -7.85
C ALA A 191 -7.63 12.28 -6.46
N GLY A 192 -8.60 12.96 -5.84
CA GLY A 192 -9.21 12.51 -4.58
C GLY A 192 -9.95 11.18 -4.75
N GLU A 193 -10.77 11.06 -5.80
CA GLU A 193 -11.46 9.81 -6.14
C GLU A 193 -10.47 8.66 -6.38
N LEU A 194 -9.38 8.93 -7.12
CA LEU A 194 -8.35 7.94 -7.36
C LEU A 194 -7.73 7.44 -6.05
N ILE A 195 -7.41 8.33 -5.11
CA ILE A 195 -6.82 7.94 -3.82
C ILE A 195 -7.74 6.99 -3.06
N ASP A 196 -9.04 7.29 -2.97
CA ASP A 196 -10.00 6.43 -2.26
C ASP A 196 -10.14 5.05 -2.93
N LEU A 197 -10.20 5.02 -4.26
CA LEU A 197 -10.25 3.77 -5.02
C LEU A 197 -8.97 2.93 -4.84
N LEU A 198 -7.81 3.58 -4.81
CA LEU A 198 -6.53 2.89 -4.62
C LEU A 198 -6.32 2.42 -3.18
N ALA A 199 -6.79 3.17 -2.18
CA ALA A 199 -6.68 2.77 -0.78
C ALA A 199 -7.34 1.39 -0.54
N GLY A 200 -8.49 1.13 -1.16
CA GLY A 200 -9.16 -0.18 -1.10
C GLY A 200 -8.39 -1.35 -1.73
N CYS A 201 -7.35 -1.09 -2.52
CA CYS A 201 -6.48 -2.14 -3.06
C CYS A 201 -5.51 -2.68 -1.98
N PHE A 202 -5.22 -1.90 -0.94
CA PHE A 202 -4.29 -2.26 0.16
C PHE A 202 -5.04 -2.92 1.33
N GLU A 203 -5.87 -3.90 1.02
CA GLU A 203 -6.72 -4.61 1.97
C GLU A 203 -6.76 -6.12 1.65
N ARG A 204 -7.48 -6.91 2.45
CA ARG A 204 -7.73 -8.31 2.15
C ARG A 204 -8.78 -8.48 1.05
N GLN A 205 -8.37 -9.07 -0.08
CA GLN A 205 -9.21 -9.23 -1.26
C GLN A 205 -9.94 -10.59 -1.33
N HIS A 206 -9.52 -11.54 -0.51
CA HIS A 206 -10.22 -12.81 -0.31
C HIS A 206 -11.15 -12.78 0.91
N ALA A 207 -12.05 -13.75 0.96
CA ALA A 207 -12.96 -13.95 2.09
C ALA A 207 -12.20 -14.34 3.38
N THR A 208 -12.89 -14.32 4.52
CA THR A 208 -12.31 -14.83 5.77
C THR A 208 -11.95 -16.32 5.59
N PRO A 209 -10.68 -16.72 5.86
CA PRO A 209 -10.26 -18.09 5.62
C PRO A 209 -10.95 -19.06 6.57
N HIS A 210 -11.10 -20.32 6.15
CA HIS A 210 -11.47 -21.38 7.08
C HIS A 210 -10.36 -21.57 8.11
N LEU A 211 -10.73 -21.78 9.38
CA LEU A 211 -9.76 -21.98 10.47
C LEU A 211 -8.78 -23.11 10.19
N ASN A 212 -9.26 -24.23 9.65
CA ASN A 212 -8.42 -25.38 9.31
C ASN A 212 -7.39 -25.05 8.21
N ASP A 213 -7.75 -24.25 7.20
CA ASP A 213 -6.79 -23.82 6.18
C ASP A 213 -5.77 -22.86 6.80
N TYR A 214 -6.20 -21.91 7.63
CA TYR A 214 -5.29 -21.04 8.39
C TYR A 214 -4.29 -21.82 9.25
N GLU A 215 -4.75 -22.81 10.02
CA GLU A 215 -3.89 -23.63 10.89
C GLU A 215 -2.89 -24.47 10.08
N ARG A 216 -3.31 -25.00 8.91
CA ARG A 216 -2.40 -25.67 7.97
C ARG A 216 -1.32 -24.75 7.44
N LEU A 217 -1.69 -23.53 7.05
CA LEU A 217 -0.73 -22.52 6.62
C LEU A 217 0.24 -22.17 7.75
N LEU A 218 -0.28 -21.94 8.96
CA LEU A 218 0.54 -21.57 10.13
C LEU A 218 1.55 -22.65 10.53
N ALA A 219 1.21 -23.93 10.30
CA ALA A 219 2.10 -25.05 10.60
C ALA A 219 3.42 -25.00 9.81
N GLU A 220 3.44 -24.39 8.62
CA GLU A 220 4.64 -24.34 7.76
C GLU A 220 5.13 -22.91 7.47
N SER A 221 4.25 -21.89 7.51
CA SER A 221 4.62 -20.49 7.28
C SER A 221 3.75 -19.51 8.07
N SER A 222 4.40 -18.79 9.00
CA SER A 222 3.80 -17.63 9.67
C SER A 222 3.46 -16.50 8.69
N GLU A 223 4.23 -16.35 7.62
CA GLU A 223 4.05 -15.30 6.62
C GLU A 223 2.77 -15.51 5.82
N MET A 224 2.53 -16.72 5.33
CA MET A 224 1.31 -17.04 4.59
C MET A 224 0.08 -17.09 5.50
N ALA A 225 0.21 -17.55 6.73
CA ALA A 225 -0.87 -17.46 7.73
C ALA A 225 -1.28 -16.01 8.00
N TRP A 226 -0.30 -15.09 8.07
CA TRP A 226 -0.58 -13.65 8.16
C TRP A 226 -1.27 -13.11 6.91
N ILE A 227 -0.82 -13.50 5.71
CA ILE A 227 -1.48 -13.10 4.45
C ILE A 227 -2.92 -13.63 4.41
N ALA A 228 -3.19 -14.82 4.97
CA ALA A 228 -4.54 -15.36 5.02
C ALA A 228 -5.51 -14.47 5.81
N THR A 229 -5.05 -13.79 6.87
CA THR A 229 -5.92 -12.93 7.70
C THR A 229 -5.93 -11.47 7.25
N GLU A 230 -4.80 -10.95 6.75
CA GLU A 230 -4.62 -9.53 6.43
C GLU A 230 -4.60 -9.23 4.92
N GLY A 231 -4.38 -10.24 4.08
CA GLY A 231 -4.26 -10.12 2.63
C GLY A 231 -3.15 -9.16 2.20
N ASN A 232 -3.53 -8.11 1.47
CA ASN A 232 -2.57 -7.14 0.92
C ASN A 232 -2.47 -5.85 1.72
N ALA A 233 -3.04 -5.81 2.93
CA ALA A 233 -2.85 -4.71 3.85
C ALA A 233 -1.36 -4.46 4.12
N PHE A 234 -1.02 -3.21 4.48
CA PHE A 234 0.32 -2.91 4.95
C PHE A 234 0.65 -3.77 6.17
N ASN A 235 1.75 -4.52 6.06
CA ASN A 235 2.33 -5.30 7.13
C ASN A 235 2.97 -4.41 8.20
N HIS A 236 3.64 -3.34 7.77
CA HIS A 236 4.17 -2.31 8.64
C HIS A 236 4.38 -1.00 7.88
N ALA A 237 4.54 0.07 8.64
CA ALA A 237 5.05 1.36 8.21
C ALA A 237 6.35 1.65 8.97
N THR A 238 7.32 2.25 8.31
CA THR A 238 8.62 2.60 8.91
C THR A 238 8.82 4.11 8.94
N ASP A 239 9.30 4.59 10.08
CA ASP A 239 9.80 5.95 10.29
C ASP A 239 11.34 5.93 10.23
N ARG A 240 11.97 6.97 9.67
CA ARG A 240 13.45 7.07 9.48
C ARG A 240 14.11 8.03 10.46
#